data_AF-A0A6M2CNA6-F1
#
_entry.id   AF-A0A6M2CNA6-F1
#
_cell.length_a   1.000
_cell.length_b   1.000
_cell.length_c   1.000
_cell.angle_alpha   90.00
_cell.angle_beta   90.00
_cell.angle_gamma   90.00
#
_symmetry.space_group_name_H-M   'P 1'
#
loop_
_entity.id
_entity.type
_entity.pdbx_description
1 polymer ?
#
loop_
_entity_poly.entity_id
_entity_poly.type
_entity_poly.pdbx_seq_one_letter_code
_entity_poly.pdbx_strand_id
1 'polypeptide(L)'
;MHTANQHVPAKRRERRGSQWALKVIKKPLLVHEYNAGMLGVDKSDQIIGTYNVLRKCVRWWKTLFFHCVDIACVNSFILFQEHRKNSPEVPELPRSIYFDQLAFREELIHQIFDYDEVAQGHAPISPPFAPLDPLRHQPKRMYKRRNCKICYEKTKTQNRTSVYCSTCKVYLCFVPSRDCFAEWHSRQGR
;
A
#
# COMPACT_ATOMS: atom_id res chain seq x y z
N MET A 1 32.97 -26.35 -13.68
CA MET A 1 32.17 -27.25 -14.53
C MET A 1 31.44 -28.25 -13.63
N HIS A 2 30.10 -28.24 -13.59
CA HIS A 2 29.33 -29.26 -12.87
C HIS A 2 29.42 -30.58 -13.62
N THR A 3 29.73 -31.68 -12.93
CA THR A 3 29.76 -33.02 -13.53
C THR A 3 28.46 -33.73 -13.18
N ALA A 4 27.79 -34.35 -14.16
CA ALA A 4 26.49 -35.00 -13.98
C ALA A 4 26.47 -36.12 -12.90
N ASN A 5 27.64 -36.60 -12.48
CA ASN A 5 27.81 -37.68 -11.52
C ASN A 5 28.03 -37.19 -10.07
N GLN A 6 28.08 -35.88 -9.83
CA GLN A 6 28.28 -35.34 -8.48
C GLN A 6 26.97 -35.40 -7.68
N HIS A 7 27.07 -35.93 -6.45
CA HIS A 7 25.93 -36.12 -5.55
C HIS A 7 26.24 -35.58 -4.17
N VAL A 8 25.20 -35.11 -3.48
CA VAL A 8 25.26 -34.69 -2.08
C VAL A 8 24.23 -35.47 -1.24
N PRO A 9 24.51 -35.72 0.05
CA PRO A 9 23.54 -36.36 0.92
C PRO A 9 22.33 -35.43 1.16
N ALA A 10 21.14 -36.01 1.13
CA ALA A 10 19.90 -35.34 1.50
C ALA A 10 19.10 -36.21 2.47
N LYS A 11 18.48 -35.55 3.44
CA LYS A 11 17.59 -36.20 4.41
C LYS A 11 16.18 -36.21 3.84
N ARG A 12 15.60 -37.39 3.64
CA ARG A 12 14.21 -37.57 3.21
C ARG A 12 13.42 -38.27 4.31
N ARG A 13 12.22 -37.77 4.62
CA ARG A 13 11.27 -38.49 5.48
C ARG A 13 10.58 -39.57 4.65
N GLU A 14 10.69 -40.81 5.10
CA GLU A 14 10.05 -41.98 4.50
C GLU A 14 9.15 -42.62 5.56
N ARG A 15 7.94 -43.00 5.18
CA ARG A 15 7.01 -43.68 6.09
C ARG A 15 7.35 -45.17 6.10
N ARG A 16 7.67 -45.72 7.27
CA ARG A 16 7.88 -47.16 7.49
C ARG A 16 6.78 -47.64 8.43
N GLY A 17 5.73 -48.23 7.86
CA GLY A 17 4.52 -48.61 8.59
C GLY A 17 3.82 -47.38 9.22
N SER A 18 3.67 -47.39 10.54
CA SER A 18 3.01 -46.32 11.30
C SER A 18 3.96 -45.19 11.74
N GLN A 19 5.27 -45.29 11.49
CA GLN A 19 6.26 -44.33 11.96
C GLN A 19 6.97 -43.61 10.79
N TRP A 20 7.39 -42.37 11.04
CA TRP A 20 8.22 -41.59 10.11
C TRP A 20 9.69 -41.80 10.41
N ALA A 21 10.47 -42.28 9.43
CA ALA A 21 11.90 -42.44 9.54
C ALA A 21 12.65 -41.44 8.65
N LEU A 22 13.81 -40.99 9.10
CA LEU A 22 14.75 -40.17 8.32
C LEU A 22 15.71 -41.09 7.57
N LYS A 23 15.70 -41.01 6.24
CA LYS A 23 16.60 -41.76 5.36
C LYS A 23 17.52 -40.80 4.63
N VAL A 24 18.81 -41.11 4.63
CA VAL A 24 19.80 -40.37 3.85
C VAL A 24 19.82 -40.94 2.43
N ILE A 25 19.58 -40.08 1.45
CA ILE A 25 19.60 -40.40 0.02
C ILE A 25 20.63 -39.54 -0.70
N LYS A 26 21.16 -40.03 -1.81
CA LYS A 26 22.03 -39.24 -2.70
C LYS A 26 21.13 -38.41 -3.63
N LYS A 27 21.25 -37.08 -3.60
CA LYS A 27 20.63 -36.20 -4.61
C LYS A 27 21.72 -35.62 -5.52
N PRO A 28 21.43 -35.37 -6.81
CA PRO A 28 22.39 -34.72 -7.69
C PRO A 28 22.79 -33.33 -7.16
N LEU A 29 24.06 -32.97 -7.31
CA LEU A 29 24.57 -31.66 -6.91
C LEU A 29 23.84 -30.52 -7.65
N LEU A 30 23.57 -30.71 -8.95
CA LEU A 30 22.81 -29.74 -9.76
C LEU A 30 21.46 -29.37 -9.14
N VAL A 31 20.72 -30.37 -8.64
CA VAL A 31 19.42 -30.16 -7.98
C VAL A 31 19.61 -29.42 -6.64
N HIS A 32 20.71 -29.68 -5.94
CA HIS A 32 21.00 -28.98 -4.69
C HIS A 32 21.27 -27.49 -4.92
N GLU A 33 22.09 -27.15 -5.91
CA GLU A 33 22.46 -25.79 -6.25
C GLU A 33 21.27 -25.02 -6.82
N TYR A 34 20.46 -25.66 -7.67
CA TYR A 34 19.21 -25.09 -8.15
C TYR A 34 18.28 -24.72 -6.98
N ASN A 35 18.03 -25.67 -6.06
CA ASN A 35 17.17 -25.40 -4.91
C ASN A 35 17.74 -24.34 -3.96
N ALA A 36 19.07 -24.19 -3.91
CA ALA A 36 19.70 -23.14 -3.11
C ALA A 36 19.48 -21.74 -3.73
N GLY A 37 19.47 -21.63 -5.06
CA GLY A 37 19.29 -20.36 -5.78
C GLY A 37 17.85 -19.99 -6.13
N MET A 38 16.92 -20.96 -6.25
CA MET A 38 15.59 -20.70 -6.81
C MET A 38 14.66 -19.83 -5.95
N LEU A 39 14.92 -19.76 -4.64
CA LEU A 39 14.00 -19.13 -3.66
C LEU A 39 14.09 -17.59 -3.63
N GLY A 40 14.88 -16.97 -4.50
CA GLY A 40 15.08 -15.51 -4.49
C GLY A 40 13.78 -14.73 -4.71
N VAL A 41 12.99 -15.15 -5.70
CA VAL A 41 11.70 -14.50 -6.03
C VAL A 41 10.70 -14.69 -4.90
N ASP A 42 10.55 -15.92 -4.40
CA ASP A 42 9.62 -16.23 -3.29
C ASP A 42 9.93 -15.42 -2.02
N LYS A 43 11.22 -15.20 -1.72
CA LYS A 43 11.66 -14.36 -0.60
C LYS A 43 11.28 -12.90 -0.82
N SER A 44 11.50 -12.37 -2.02
CA SER A 44 11.10 -11.01 -2.37
C SER A 44 9.59 -10.83 -2.21
N ASP A 45 8.79 -11.77 -2.75
CA ASP A 45 7.33 -11.74 -2.66
C ASP A 45 6.85 -11.84 -1.20
N GLN A 46 7.52 -12.64 -0.38
CA GLN A 46 7.24 -12.75 1.05
C GLN A 46 7.46 -11.40 1.77
N ILE A 47 8.57 -10.71 1.48
CA ILE A 47 8.90 -9.40 2.08
C ILE A 47 8.00 -8.28 1.56
N ILE A 48 7.48 -8.40 0.34
CA ILE A 48 6.43 -7.49 -0.18
C ILE A 48 5.10 -7.77 0.54
N GLY A 49 4.78 -9.04 0.77
CA GLY A 49 3.53 -9.47 1.39
C GLY A 49 3.32 -9.01 2.83
N THR A 50 4.40 -8.80 3.61
CA THR A 50 4.32 -8.33 5.00
C THR A 50 3.73 -6.93 5.15
N TYR A 51 4.11 -6.00 4.27
CA TYR A 51 3.68 -4.60 4.33
C TYR A 51 3.21 -4.09 2.96
N ASN A 52 2.27 -4.79 2.34
CA ASN A 52 1.85 -4.46 0.97
C ASN A 52 1.08 -3.12 0.87
N VAL A 53 1.43 -2.25 -0.10
CA VAL A 53 0.74 -0.94 -0.31
C VAL A 53 -0.48 -1.00 -1.24
N LEU A 54 -0.78 -2.17 -1.82
CA LEU A 54 -1.90 -2.39 -2.73
C LEU A 54 -3.22 -2.01 -2.08
N ARG A 55 -3.98 -1.18 -2.80
CA ARG A 55 -5.36 -0.81 -2.46
C ARG A 55 -6.31 -1.36 -3.51
N LYS A 56 -7.52 -1.75 -3.09
CA LYS A 56 -8.60 -2.12 -4.02
C LYS A 56 -8.85 -0.95 -4.98
N CYS A 57 -8.60 -1.16 -6.26
CA CYS A 57 -8.74 -0.14 -7.29
C CYS A 57 -9.34 -0.72 -8.57
N VAL A 58 -10.15 0.07 -9.28
CA VAL A 58 -10.87 -0.38 -10.49
C VAL A 58 -9.99 -0.33 -11.75
N ARG A 59 -8.89 0.43 -11.71
CA ARG A 59 -7.97 0.60 -12.86
C ARG A 59 -6.74 -0.27 -12.65
N TRP A 60 -6.53 -1.26 -13.52
CA TRP A 60 -5.47 -2.28 -13.42
C TRP A 60 -4.05 -1.69 -13.31
N TRP A 61 -3.76 -0.58 -14.01
CA TRP A 61 -2.42 0.02 -13.99
C TRP A 61 -2.02 0.53 -12.60
N LYS A 62 -2.99 0.83 -11.73
CA LYS A 62 -2.71 1.25 -10.35
C LYS A 62 -2.14 0.10 -9.54
N THR A 63 -2.62 -1.13 -9.74
CA THR A 63 -2.08 -2.34 -9.14
C THR A 63 -0.60 -2.49 -9.51
N LEU A 64 -0.28 -2.33 -10.80
CA LEU A 64 1.11 -2.38 -11.28
C LEU A 64 1.97 -1.29 -10.62
N PHE A 65 1.50 -0.04 -10.61
CA PHE A 65 2.22 1.07 -9.98
C PHE A 65 2.52 0.82 -8.50
N PHE A 66 1.51 0.39 -7.72
CA PHE A 66 1.69 0.11 -6.30
C PHE A 66 2.66 -1.07 -6.06
N HIS A 67 2.63 -2.08 -6.93
CA HIS A 67 3.60 -3.17 -6.86
C HIS A 67 5.02 -2.70 -7.16
N CYS A 68 5.22 -1.79 -8.11
CA CYS A 68 6.54 -1.18 -8.35
C CYS A 68 7.04 -0.39 -7.13
N VAL A 69 6.15 0.30 -6.41
CA VAL A 69 6.50 0.99 -5.16
C VAL A 69 6.92 -0.02 -4.08
N ASP A 70 6.18 -1.12 -3.91
CA ASP A 70 6.56 -2.18 -2.99
C ASP A 70 7.95 -2.75 -3.31
N ILE A 71 8.22 -3.07 -4.59
CA ILE A 71 9.54 -3.56 -5.04
C ILE A 71 10.64 -2.53 -4.72
N ALA A 72 10.41 -1.25 -5.03
CA ALA A 72 11.39 -0.20 -4.77
C ALA A 72 11.73 -0.08 -3.28
N CYS A 73 10.72 -0.09 -2.40
CA CYS A 73 10.91 -0.04 -0.95
C CYS A 73 11.65 -1.27 -0.40
N VAL A 74 11.37 -2.47 -0.92
CA VAL A 74 12.07 -3.70 -0.52
C VAL A 74 13.53 -3.67 -0.97
N ASN A 75 13.77 -3.29 -2.23
CA ASN A 75 15.13 -3.22 -2.77
C ASN A 75 15.97 -2.16 -2.06
N SER A 76 15.41 -0.99 -1.77
CA SER A 76 16.12 0.06 -1.02
C SER A 76 16.44 -0.39 0.41
N PHE A 77 15.53 -1.11 1.08
CA PHE A 77 15.80 -1.68 2.39
C PHE A 77 16.95 -2.71 2.37
N ILE A 78 16.98 -3.60 1.37
CA ILE A 78 18.07 -4.59 1.21
C ILE A 78 19.40 -3.87 0.98
N LEU A 79 19.42 -2.89 0.07
CA LEU A 79 20.62 -2.09 -0.22
C LEU A 79 21.09 -1.31 1.02
N PHE A 80 20.16 -0.72 1.78
CA PHE A 80 20.47 -0.03 3.02
C PHE A 80 21.11 -0.96 4.05
N GLN A 81 20.54 -2.17 4.25
CA GLN A 81 21.11 -3.15 5.18
C GLN A 81 22.51 -3.60 4.76
N GLU A 82 22.73 -3.83 3.47
CA GLU A 82 24.04 -4.21 2.94
C GLU A 82 25.05 -3.06 3.07
N HIS A 83 24.64 -1.82 2.79
CA HIS A 83 25.49 -0.64 2.94
C HIS A 83 25.90 -0.40 4.39
N ARG A 84 24.95 -0.52 5.33
CA ARG A 84 25.19 -0.44 6.78
C ARG A 84 26.17 -1.52 7.25
N LYS A 85 26.07 -2.73 6.70
CA LYS A 85 26.98 -3.84 7.05
C LYS A 85 28.40 -3.62 6.53
N ASN A 86 28.52 -3.05 5.32
CA ASN A 86 29.79 -2.87 4.64
C ASN A 86 30.51 -1.55 4.99
N SER A 87 29.81 -0.59 5.59
CA SER A 87 30.34 0.77 5.87
C SER A 87 30.05 1.18 7.33
N PRO A 88 30.61 0.47 8.33
CA PRO A 88 30.35 0.74 9.75
C PRO A 88 30.84 2.13 10.22
N GLU A 89 31.74 2.76 9.47
CA GLU A 89 32.33 4.07 9.76
C GLU A 89 31.40 5.26 9.45
N VAL A 90 30.35 5.07 8.64
CA VAL A 90 29.44 6.16 8.25
C VAL A 90 28.48 6.46 9.42
N PRO A 91 28.52 7.64 10.05
CA PRO A 91 27.74 7.93 11.27
C PRO A 91 26.22 7.89 11.09
N GLU A 92 25.73 8.04 9.86
CA GLU A 92 24.31 8.13 9.51
C GLU A 92 23.64 6.77 9.30
N LEU A 93 24.41 5.69 9.16
CA LEU A 93 23.91 4.34 8.87
C LEU A 93 23.56 3.47 10.10
N PRO A 94 24.20 3.63 11.27
CA PRO A 94 23.84 2.88 12.46
C PRO A 94 22.36 3.01 12.80
N ARG A 95 21.71 1.88 13.01
CA ARG A 95 20.35 1.79 13.55
C ARG A 95 20.35 0.71 14.62
N SER A 96 19.29 0.70 15.44
CA SER A 96 19.06 -0.36 16.43
C SER A 96 19.07 -1.75 15.77
N ILE A 97 19.45 -2.78 16.55
CA ILE A 97 19.35 -4.18 16.12
C ILE A 97 17.91 -4.61 15.80
N TYR A 98 16.93 -3.87 16.34
CA TYR A 98 15.50 -4.08 16.10
C TYR A 98 14.95 -3.27 14.92
N PHE A 99 15.81 -2.62 14.14
CA PHE A 99 15.40 -1.84 12.97
C PHE A 99 14.99 -2.77 11.83
N ASP A 100 13.69 -3.03 11.76
CA ASP A 100 13.06 -3.89 10.78
C ASP A 100 12.56 -3.11 9.55
N GLN A 101 11.88 -3.82 8.66
CA GLN A 101 11.37 -3.24 7.42
C GLN A 101 10.28 -2.18 7.67
N LEU A 102 9.52 -2.29 8.77
CA LEU A 102 8.49 -1.32 9.11
C LEU A 102 9.14 0.00 9.53
N ALA A 103 10.10 -0.06 10.46
CA ALA A 103 10.84 1.12 10.90
C ALA A 103 11.53 1.83 9.73
N PHE A 104 12.09 1.08 8.78
CA PHE A 104 12.66 1.64 7.56
C PHE A 104 11.63 2.40 6.71
N ARG A 105 10.42 1.85 6.55
CA ARG A 105 9.37 2.48 5.76
C ARG A 105 8.82 3.73 6.44
N GLU A 106 8.68 3.72 7.76
CA GLU A 106 8.30 4.90 8.54
C GLU A 106 9.33 6.02 8.34
N GLU A 107 10.62 5.72 8.53
CA GLU A 107 11.70 6.69 8.31
C GLU A 107 11.68 7.26 6.87
N LEU A 108 11.48 6.40 5.87
CA LEU A 108 11.38 6.81 4.47
C LEU A 108 10.17 7.73 4.22
N ILE A 109 9.04 7.50 4.88
CA ILE A 109 7.87 8.40 4.82
C ILE A 109 8.22 9.75 5.45
N HIS A 110 8.84 9.76 6.63
CA HIS A 110 9.25 11.01 7.29
C HIS A 110 10.18 11.84 6.40
N GLN A 111 11.17 11.20 5.76
CA GLN A 111 12.12 11.87 4.87
C GLN A 111 11.48 12.38 3.56
N ILE A 112 10.56 11.64 2.95
CA ILE A 112 9.92 12.05 1.70
C ILE A 112 8.95 13.23 1.90
N PHE A 113 8.31 13.29 3.05
CA PHE A 113 7.27 14.29 3.34
C PHE A 113 7.73 15.44 4.24
N ASP A 114 9.02 15.50 4.59
CA ASP A 114 9.57 16.44 5.57
C ASP A 114 8.71 16.49 6.84
N TYR A 115 8.28 15.30 7.29
CA TYR A 115 7.32 15.18 8.39
C TYR A 115 8.08 15.28 9.72
N ASP A 116 8.37 16.51 10.14
CA ASP A 116 8.92 16.80 11.47
C ASP A 116 7.90 16.37 12.54
N GLU A 117 8.29 15.46 13.43
CA GLU A 117 7.47 15.05 14.58
C GLU A 117 7.06 16.25 15.47
N VAL A 118 7.79 17.37 15.36
CA VAL A 118 7.52 18.65 16.04
C VAL A 118 6.17 19.28 15.62
N ALA A 119 5.57 18.84 14.52
CA ALA A 119 4.22 19.29 14.12
C ALA A 119 3.08 18.62 14.93
N GLN A 120 3.37 17.73 15.88
CA GLN A 120 2.40 17.19 16.84
C GLN A 120 2.06 18.19 17.97
N GLY A 121 1.62 19.39 17.60
CA GLY A 121 0.87 20.30 18.48
C GLY A 121 -0.49 20.69 17.92
N HIS A 122 -0.73 20.42 16.64
CA HIS A 122 -1.96 20.79 15.97
C HIS A 122 -2.66 19.50 15.54
N ALA A 123 -3.50 18.96 16.42
CA ALA A 123 -4.69 18.24 15.95
C ALA A 123 -5.25 19.04 14.77
N PRO A 124 -5.72 18.40 13.68
CA PRO A 124 -6.36 19.15 12.60
C PRO A 124 -7.40 20.03 13.28
N ILE A 125 -7.16 21.35 13.25
CA ILE A 125 -8.08 22.32 13.81
C ILE A 125 -9.34 22.06 13.01
N SER A 126 -10.27 21.32 13.61
CA SER A 126 -11.66 21.33 13.19
C SER A 126 -11.95 22.80 13.07
N PRO A 127 -12.26 23.33 11.87
CA PRO A 127 -12.56 24.75 11.76
C PRO A 127 -13.59 25.05 12.85
N PRO A 128 -13.37 26.09 13.68
CA PRO A 128 -14.26 26.40 14.77
C PRO A 128 -15.66 26.42 14.20
N PHE A 129 -16.55 25.66 14.84
CA PHE A 129 -17.94 25.52 14.44
C PHE A 129 -18.53 26.93 14.49
N ALA A 130 -18.49 27.63 13.35
CA ALA A 130 -19.07 28.93 13.22
C ALA A 130 -20.57 28.77 13.46
N PRO A 131 -21.21 29.65 14.25
CA PRO A 131 -22.63 29.58 14.51
C PRO A 131 -23.41 29.42 13.21
N LEU A 132 -24.31 28.44 13.19
CA LEU A 132 -25.24 28.14 12.10
C LEU A 132 -26.12 29.36 11.81
N ASP A 133 -25.62 30.31 11.03
CA ASP A 133 -26.47 31.03 10.10
C ASP A 133 -26.95 29.95 9.09
N PRO A 134 -28.25 29.72 8.87
CA PRO A 134 -28.72 28.69 7.94
C PRO A 134 -28.09 28.92 6.57
N LEU A 135 -26.98 28.21 6.33
CA LEU A 135 -26.09 28.46 5.21
C LEU A 135 -26.92 28.31 3.95
N ARG A 136 -27.22 29.42 3.27
CA ARG A 136 -27.99 29.41 2.04
C ARG A 136 -27.27 28.54 1.01
N HIS A 137 -27.71 27.30 0.86
CA HIS A 137 -27.14 26.34 -0.08
C HIS A 137 -27.62 26.69 -1.48
N GLN A 138 -26.80 27.44 -2.23
CA GLN A 138 -27.16 27.86 -3.58
C GLN A 138 -26.46 26.99 -4.64
N PRO A 139 -27.21 26.45 -5.63
CA PRO A 139 -26.61 25.75 -6.75
C PRO A 139 -25.87 26.74 -7.67
N LYS A 140 -24.58 26.49 -7.92
CA LYS A 140 -23.77 27.22 -8.90
C LYS A 140 -23.41 26.31 -10.07
N ARG A 141 -23.33 26.87 -11.27
CA ARG A 141 -22.83 26.14 -12.46
C ARG A 141 -21.32 26.36 -12.60
N MET A 142 -20.58 25.26 -12.68
CA MET A 142 -19.15 25.22 -12.94
C MET A 142 -18.91 24.79 -14.38
N TYR A 143 -17.87 25.32 -15.01
CA TYR A 143 -17.43 24.90 -16.35
C TYR A 143 -17.01 23.42 -16.38
N LYS A 144 -16.21 22.99 -15.39
CA LYS A 144 -15.77 21.60 -15.25
C LYS A 144 -16.87 20.74 -14.64
N ARG A 145 -17.24 19.65 -15.31
CA ARG A 145 -18.19 18.66 -14.78
C ARG A 145 -17.47 17.60 -13.95
N ARG A 146 -18.00 17.28 -12.78
CA ARG A 146 -17.52 16.18 -11.92
C ARG A 146 -18.66 15.21 -11.62
N ASN A 147 -18.32 14.04 -11.06
CA ASN A 147 -19.32 13.05 -10.67
C ASN A 147 -20.19 13.60 -9.53
N CYS A 148 -21.50 13.39 -9.62
CA CYS A 148 -22.43 13.64 -8.54
C CYS A 148 -22.08 12.74 -7.34
N LYS A 149 -21.92 13.33 -6.17
CA LYS A 149 -21.54 12.61 -4.94
C LYS A 149 -22.59 11.56 -4.54
N ILE A 150 -23.87 11.93 -4.51
CA ILE A 150 -24.97 11.02 -4.14
C ILE A 150 -25.12 9.86 -5.12
N CYS A 151 -25.11 10.13 -6.44
CA CYS A 151 -25.25 9.06 -7.43
C CYS A 151 -24.12 8.03 -7.29
N TYR A 152 -22.89 8.53 -7.10
CA TYR A 152 -21.72 7.68 -6.91
C TYR A 152 -21.79 6.90 -5.59
N GLU A 153 -22.26 7.51 -4.51
CA GLU A 153 -22.43 6.82 -3.22
C GLU A 153 -23.46 5.69 -3.31
N LYS A 154 -24.67 5.97 -3.81
CA LYS A 154 -25.81 5.02 -3.87
C LYS A 154 -25.62 3.90 -4.89
N THR A 155 -25.19 4.24 -6.10
CA THR A 155 -25.27 3.33 -7.26
C THR A 155 -23.92 3.09 -7.92
N LYS A 156 -22.85 3.75 -7.44
CA LYS A 156 -21.51 3.76 -8.07
C LYS A 156 -21.52 4.24 -9.54
N THR A 157 -22.60 4.88 -9.98
CA THR A 157 -22.73 5.43 -11.33
C THR A 157 -21.98 6.76 -11.46
N GLN A 158 -21.30 6.96 -12.60
CA GLN A 158 -20.52 8.18 -12.89
C GLN A 158 -21.37 9.26 -13.56
N ASN A 159 -22.48 9.65 -12.91
CA ASN A 159 -23.32 10.73 -13.42
C ASN A 159 -22.61 12.08 -13.26
N ARG A 160 -22.18 12.68 -14.37
CA ARG A 160 -21.46 13.96 -14.36
C ARG A 160 -22.42 15.15 -14.31
N THR A 161 -22.15 16.09 -13.40
CA THR A 161 -22.91 17.33 -13.21
C THR A 161 -21.98 18.54 -13.22
N SER A 162 -22.46 19.66 -13.75
CA SER A 162 -21.83 20.97 -13.63
C SER A 162 -22.30 21.73 -12.40
N VAL A 163 -23.31 21.22 -11.68
CA VAL A 163 -23.92 21.91 -10.54
C VAL A 163 -23.14 21.60 -9.27
N TYR A 164 -22.79 22.66 -8.56
CA TYR A 164 -21.89 22.67 -7.43
C TYR A 164 -22.47 23.53 -6.30
N CYS A 165 -22.47 23.00 -5.08
CA CYS A 165 -22.81 23.78 -3.89
C CYS A 165 -21.56 24.47 -3.37
N SER A 166 -21.52 25.81 -3.37
CA SER A 166 -20.35 26.57 -2.88
C SER A 166 -20.16 26.48 -1.37
N THR A 167 -21.21 26.15 -0.64
CA THR A 167 -21.20 25.96 0.81
C THR A 167 -20.63 24.59 1.16
N CYS A 168 -21.25 23.51 0.66
CA CYS A 168 -20.84 22.13 0.96
C CYS A 168 -19.64 21.65 0.14
N LYS A 169 -19.18 22.44 -0.83
CA LYS A 169 -18.07 22.12 -1.75
C LYS A 169 -18.24 20.79 -2.50
N VAL A 170 -19.48 20.41 -2.83
CA VAL A 170 -19.82 19.15 -3.52
C VAL A 170 -20.54 19.37 -4.86
N TYR A 171 -20.35 18.43 -5.79
CA TYR A 171 -21.06 18.37 -7.06
C TYR A 171 -22.29 17.47 -6.95
N LEU A 172 -23.45 17.98 -7.35
CA LEU A 172 -24.75 17.32 -7.20
C LEU A 172 -25.61 17.47 -8.46
N CYS A 173 -26.44 16.48 -8.77
CA CYS A 173 -27.42 16.60 -9.85
C CYS A 173 -28.52 17.61 -9.46
N PHE A 174 -28.88 18.47 -10.41
CA PHE A 174 -30.01 19.40 -10.30
C PHE A 174 -30.72 19.45 -11.65
N VAL A 175 -31.41 18.35 -11.97
CA VAL A 175 -32.16 18.14 -13.21
C VAL A 175 -33.51 17.50 -12.87
N PRO A 176 -34.56 17.66 -13.70
CA PRO A 176 -35.91 17.16 -13.37
C PRO A 176 -35.97 15.67 -13.01
N SER A 177 -35.16 14.83 -13.65
CA SER A 177 -35.12 13.40 -13.36
C SER A 177 -34.35 13.02 -12.09
N ARG A 178 -33.49 13.91 -11.58
CA ARG A 178 -32.56 13.64 -10.47
C ARG A 178 -32.20 14.92 -9.72
N ASP A 179 -32.83 15.11 -8.57
CA ASP A 179 -32.53 16.23 -7.65
C ASP A 179 -31.71 15.77 -6.45
N CYS A 180 -30.43 15.46 -6.71
CA CYS A 180 -29.48 15.15 -5.63
C CYS A 180 -29.10 16.40 -4.82
N PHE A 181 -29.37 17.60 -5.34
CA PHE A 181 -29.11 18.84 -4.63
C PHE A 181 -30.04 18.98 -3.43
N ALA A 182 -31.35 18.82 -3.62
CA ALA A 182 -32.31 18.83 -2.52
C ALA A 182 -32.03 17.70 -1.51
N GLU A 183 -31.76 16.48 -2.00
CA GLU A 183 -31.49 15.32 -1.13
C GLU A 183 -30.24 15.51 -0.25
N TRP A 184 -29.18 16.13 -0.76
CA TRP A 184 -27.97 16.36 0.03
C TRP A 184 -28.23 17.33 1.19
N HIS A 185 -28.96 18.42 0.91
CA HIS A 185 -29.17 19.49 1.88
C HIS A 185 -30.30 19.19 2.88
N SER A 186 -31.27 18.33 2.53
CA SER A 186 -32.27 17.86 3.50
C SER A 186 -31.66 16.99 4.61
N ARG A 187 -30.50 16.38 4.36
CA ARG A 187 -29.76 15.56 5.35
C ARG A 187 -28.87 16.40 6.29
N GLN A 188 -28.53 17.63 5.93
CA GLN A 188 -27.63 18.49 6.72
C GLN A 188 -28.37 19.43 7.69
N GLY A 189 -29.71 19.48 7.62
CA GLY A 189 -30.57 20.28 8.52
C GLY A 189 -31.15 19.51 9.71
N ARG A 190 -30.49 18.42 10.16
CA ARG A 190 -30.73 17.76 11.45
C ARG A 190 -29.48 17.81 12.28
#